data_AF-A0A0C3AN26-F1
#
_entry.id   AF-A0A0C3AN26-F1
#
_cell.length_a   1.000
_cell.length_b   1.000
_cell.length_c   1.000
_cell.angle_alpha   90.00
_cell.angle_beta   90.00
_cell.angle_gamma   90.00
#
_symmetry.space_group_name_H-M   'P 1'
#
loop_
_entity.id
_entity.type
_entity.pdbx_description
1 polymer ?
#
loop_
_entity_poly.entity_id
_entity_poly.type
_entity_poly.pdbx_seq_one_letter_code
_entity_poly.pdbx_strand_id
1 'polypeptide(L)'
;MVNFVVNYCIPVNAMVDKQKLGLGDYALDKHEWKVLKDATLFFSHGTPNLAMVIPAMDYIDEVFMTGMLNQQCFDPAICSAVGLAKNTLNKYYSLTNSSKVYRIMMVLHPCYKLDYFKQAKWQAEWINTTHELVHATYRSSYAPCHVQDDIKPSLDLEACEGEACSTNIFDNLPCLNKFKPVRECNKINSYLATGMEDVAPGDALKWWHDQHSKYPQLSRMVLNYLTIPATSINVEQLFSKGCMLGLVKDNDLHNVTSGEPESDQDDVELPEGWDKITLHT
;
A
#
# COMPACT_ATOMS: atom_id res chain seq x y z
N MET A 1 -10.82 -1.17 28.76
CA MET A 1 -12.23 -1.44 28.37
C MET A 1 -12.53 -2.95 28.27
N VAL A 2 -11.70 -3.77 27.61
CA VAL A 2 -11.93 -5.23 27.49
C VAL A 2 -12.00 -5.95 28.85
N ASN A 3 -11.08 -5.65 29.78
CA ASN A 3 -11.13 -6.24 31.14
C ASN A 3 -12.39 -5.85 31.93
N PHE A 4 -12.96 -4.67 31.67
CA PHE A 4 -14.23 -4.26 32.28
C PHE A 4 -15.38 -5.11 31.74
N VAL A 5 -15.46 -5.28 30.42
CA VAL A 5 -16.51 -6.11 29.79
C VAL A 5 -16.41 -7.57 30.23
N VAL A 6 -15.20 -8.11 30.43
CA VAL A 6 -14.99 -9.47 30.95
C VAL A 6 -15.43 -9.58 32.42
N ASN A 7 -15.05 -8.61 33.26
CA ASN A 7 -15.40 -8.61 34.68
C ASN A 7 -16.90 -8.35 34.93
N TYR A 8 -17.57 -7.64 34.02
CA TYR A 8 -18.99 -7.32 34.09
C TYR A 8 -19.80 -8.05 33.00
N CYS A 9 -19.33 -9.22 32.55
CA CYS A 9 -19.96 -9.93 31.44
C CYS A 9 -21.41 -10.33 31.73
N ILE A 10 -21.74 -10.68 32.98
CA ILE A 10 -23.11 -11.06 33.37
C ILE A 10 -24.08 -9.88 33.24
N PRO A 11 -23.87 -8.71 33.88
CA PRO A 11 -24.75 -7.56 33.72
C PRO A 11 -24.73 -6.99 32.30
N VAL A 12 -23.59 -7.00 31.61
CA VAL A 12 -23.51 -6.57 30.20
C VAL A 12 -24.32 -7.51 29.31
N ASN A 13 -24.18 -8.82 29.44
CA ASN A 13 -24.98 -9.78 28.66
C ASN A 13 -26.48 -9.69 29.00
N ALA A 14 -26.84 -9.39 30.25
CA ALA A 14 -28.23 -9.18 30.65
C ALA A 14 -28.82 -7.88 30.09
N MET A 15 -28.03 -6.82 29.96
CA MET A 15 -28.44 -5.55 29.32
C MET A 15 -28.48 -5.65 27.79
N VAL A 16 -27.60 -6.44 27.19
CA VAL A 16 -27.45 -6.61 25.74
C VAL A 16 -28.06 -7.95 25.28
N ASP A 17 -28.98 -8.51 26.07
CA ASP A 17 -29.64 -9.77 25.74
C ASP A 17 -30.48 -9.60 24.47
N LYS A 18 -29.91 -10.08 23.36
CA LYS A 18 -30.47 -9.94 22.02
C LYS A 18 -31.83 -10.63 21.88
N GLN A 19 -32.08 -11.71 22.60
CA GLN A 19 -33.37 -12.40 22.57
C GLN A 19 -34.42 -11.61 23.33
N LYS A 20 -34.07 -11.10 24.52
CA LYS A 20 -35.01 -10.33 25.35
C LYS A 20 -35.38 -8.97 24.73
N LEU A 21 -34.47 -8.39 23.95
CA LEU A 21 -34.68 -7.12 23.25
C LEU A 21 -35.29 -7.27 21.85
N GLY A 22 -35.55 -8.49 21.37
CA GLY A 22 -36.03 -8.73 20.00
C GLY A 22 -35.01 -8.35 18.91
N LEU A 23 -33.73 -8.22 19.28
CA LEU A 23 -32.63 -7.84 18.38
C LEU A 23 -31.93 -9.05 17.75
N GLY A 24 -32.42 -10.27 18.04
CA GLY A 24 -31.87 -11.52 17.50
C GLY A 24 -31.89 -11.55 15.98
N ASP A 25 -32.95 -11.03 15.37
CA ASP A 25 -33.15 -11.02 13.91
C ASP A 25 -32.24 -10.01 13.19
N TYR A 26 -31.65 -9.08 13.94
CA TYR A 26 -30.71 -8.05 13.44
C TYR A 26 -29.24 -8.41 13.68
N ALA A 27 -28.96 -9.57 14.28
CA ALA A 27 -27.61 -9.99 14.57
C ALA A 27 -26.97 -10.65 13.35
N LEU A 28 -25.81 -10.11 12.93
CA LEU A 28 -24.96 -10.79 11.97
C LEU A 28 -24.54 -12.17 12.50
N ASP A 29 -24.45 -13.14 11.60
CA ASP A 29 -23.98 -14.46 11.92
C ASP A 29 -22.47 -14.44 12.27
N LYS A 30 -21.99 -15.55 12.84
CA LYS A 30 -20.59 -15.67 13.27
C LYS A 30 -19.62 -15.62 12.09
N HIS A 31 -20.04 -16.02 10.90
CA HIS A 31 -19.24 -16.04 9.68
C HIS A 31 -19.12 -14.65 9.05
N GLU A 32 -20.20 -13.87 9.02
CA GLU A 32 -20.27 -12.48 8.57
C GLU A 32 -19.40 -11.58 9.44
N TRP A 33 -19.52 -11.72 10.76
CA TRP A 33 -18.68 -10.99 11.70
C TRP A 33 -17.19 -11.33 11.55
N LYS A 34 -16.88 -12.55 11.11
CA LYS A 34 -15.50 -13.03 10.98
C LYS A 34 -14.71 -12.19 9.97
N VAL A 35 -15.33 -11.78 8.86
CA VAL A 35 -14.63 -10.99 7.82
C VAL A 35 -14.16 -9.65 8.37
N LEU A 36 -15.05 -8.90 9.03
CA LEU A 36 -14.73 -7.60 9.62
C LEU A 36 -13.72 -7.73 10.77
N LYS A 37 -13.87 -8.77 11.59
CA LYS A 37 -12.94 -9.06 12.68
C LYS A 37 -11.54 -9.39 12.15
N ASP A 38 -11.44 -10.28 11.16
CA ASP A 38 -10.16 -10.72 10.61
C ASP A 38 -9.44 -9.55 9.91
N ALA A 39 -10.17 -8.70 9.18
CA ALA A 39 -9.62 -7.47 8.60
C ALA A 39 -9.10 -6.51 9.68
N THR A 40 -9.87 -6.27 10.74
CA THR A 40 -9.46 -5.39 11.85
C THR A 40 -8.22 -5.92 12.55
N LEU A 41 -8.18 -7.23 12.85
CA LEU A 41 -7.01 -7.86 13.47
C LEU A 41 -5.79 -7.77 12.55
N PHE A 42 -5.98 -7.99 11.25
CA PHE A 42 -4.91 -7.92 10.27
C PHE A 42 -4.22 -6.55 10.26
N PHE A 43 -5.00 -5.47 10.18
CA PHE A 43 -4.48 -4.10 10.21
C PHE A 43 -4.03 -3.61 11.59
N SER A 44 -4.32 -4.38 12.64
CA SER A 44 -3.84 -4.12 14.00
C SER A 44 -2.47 -4.76 14.29
N HIS A 45 -1.92 -5.55 13.37
CA HIS A 45 -0.59 -6.13 13.51
C HIS A 45 0.52 -5.09 13.39
N GLY A 46 1.73 -5.50 13.82
CA GLY A 46 3.00 -4.78 13.68
C GLY A 46 3.45 -4.49 12.24
N THR A 47 2.88 -5.20 11.26
CA THR A 47 3.47 -5.36 9.93
C THR A 47 2.51 -5.19 8.73
N PRO A 48 1.29 -4.63 8.83
CA PRO A 48 0.45 -4.43 7.66
C PRO A 48 1.14 -3.38 6.77
N ASN A 49 1.65 -3.85 5.63
CA ASN A 49 2.14 -2.95 4.59
C ASN A 49 0.94 -2.38 3.85
N LEU A 50 1.12 -1.18 3.32
CA LEU A 50 0.08 -0.47 2.60
C LEU A 50 -0.42 -1.26 1.36
N ALA A 51 0.35 -2.24 0.85
CA ALA A 51 0.00 -3.06 -0.32
C ALA A 51 -1.15 -4.02 -0.02
N MET A 52 -1.45 -4.25 1.25
CA MET A 52 -2.58 -5.09 1.66
C MET A 52 -3.90 -4.31 1.71
N VAL A 53 -3.87 -2.98 1.63
CA VAL A 53 -5.08 -2.14 1.77
C VAL A 53 -6.08 -2.38 0.65
N ILE A 54 -5.65 -2.27 -0.61
CA ILE A 54 -6.55 -2.48 -1.77
C ILE A 54 -7.11 -3.91 -1.78
N PRO A 55 -6.29 -4.98 -1.66
CA PRO A 55 -6.80 -6.35 -1.56
C PRO A 55 -7.78 -6.57 -0.42
N ALA A 56 -7.55 -5.97 0.74
CA ALA A 56 -8.49 -6.08 1.86
C ALA A 56 -9.81 -5.36 1.58
N MET A 57 -9.78 -4.17 0.96
CA MET A 57 -10.99 -3.45 0.57
C MET A 57 -11.77 -4.22 -0.50
N ASP A 58 -11.10 -4.74 -1.52
CA ASP A 58 -11.70 -5.57 -2.57
C ASP A 58 -12.34 -6.84 -1.97
N TYR A 59 -11.66 -7.50 -1.02
CA TYR A 59 -12.19 -8.68 -0.34
C TYR A 59 -13.41 -8.36 0.53
N ILE A 60 -13.39 -7.25 1.27
CA ILE A 60 -14.54 -6.79 2.06
C ILE A 60 -15.72 -6.47 1.13
N ASP A 61 -15.49 -5.82 -0.01
CA ASP A 61 -16.58 -5.49 -0.93
C ASP A 61 -17.19 -6.73 -1.60
N GLU A 62 -16.35 -7.65 -2.08
CA GLU A 62 -16.79 -8.90 -2.72
C GLU A 62 -17.51 -9.82 -1.72
N VAL A 63 -16.85 -10.15 -0.61
CA VAL A 63 -17.31 -11.21 0.30
C VAL A 63 -18.38 -10.71 1.26
N PHE A 64 -18.24 -9.50 1.78
CA PHE A 64 -19.13 -8.99 2.80
C PHE A 64 -20.24 -8.12 2.20
N MET A 65 -19.91 -7.04 1.48
CA MET A 65 -20.94 -6.09 1.02
C MET A 65 -21.82 -6.66 -0.09
N THR A 66 -21.20 -7.13 -1.18
CA THR A 66 -21.91 -7.61 -2.37
C THR A 66 -22.55 -8.98 -2.10
N GLY A 67 -21.86 -9.85 -1.35
CA GLY A 67 -22.40 -11.11 -0.86
C GLY A 67 -23.70 -10.91 -0.05
N MET A 68 -23.70 -9.97 0.90
CA MET A 68 -24.88 -9.72 1.74
C MET A 68 -26.02 -9.01 0.99
N LEU A 69 -25.73 -8.03 0.14
CA LEU A 69 -26.77 -7.30 -0.61
C LEU A 69 -27.48 -8.18 -1.64
N ASN A 70 -26.82 -9.23 -2.15
CA ASN A 70 -27.41 -10.17 -3.10
C ASN A 70 -28.24 -11.27 -2.41
N GLN A 71 -28.07 -11.47 -1.11
CA GLN A 71 -28.85 -12.44 -0.34
C GLN A 71 -30.18 -11.79 0.10
N GLN A 72 -31.28 -12.22 -0.52
CA GLN A 72 -32.64 -11.72 -0.25
C GLN A 72 -33.20 -12.08 1.15
N CYS A 73 -32.39 -12.61 2.06
CA CYS A 73 -32.83 -13.10 3.36
C CYS A 73 -32.60 -12.14 4.54
N PHE A 74 -31.95 -10.99 4.32
CA PHE A 74 -31.68 -10.04 5.41
C PHE A 74 -32.81 -9.03 5.62
N ASP A 75 -32.95 -8.59 6.87
CA ASP A 75 -33.85 -7.50 7.22
C ASP A 75 -33.48 -6.21 6.47
N PRO A 76 -34.45 -5.42 5.99
CA PRO A 76 -34.22 -4.15 5.31
C PRO A 76 -33.29 -3.17 6.05
N ALA A 77 -33.27 -3.18 7.39
CA ALA A 77 -32.39 -2.35 8.20
C ALA A 77 -30.93 -2.79 8.07
N ILE A 78 -30.64 -4.10 8.02
CA ILE A 78 -29.28 -4.63 7.79
C ILE A 78 -28.84 -4.24 6.38
N CYS A 79 -29.68 -4.44 5.37
CA CYS A 79 -29.38 -4.05 3.99
C CYS A 79 -29.08 -2.55 3.87
N SER A 80 -29.83 -1.71 4.58
CA SER A 80 -29.59 -0.26 4.63
C SER A 80 -28.25 0.07 5.29
N ALA A 81 -27.93 -0.56 6.41
CA ALA A 81 -26.65 -0.37 7.11
C ALA A 81 -25.46 -0.83 6.27
N VAL A 82 -25.55 -2.00 5.63
CA VAL A 82 -24.55 -2.53 4.69
C VAL A 82 -24.40 -1.59 3.49
N GLY A 83 -25.50 -1.06 2.94
CA GLY A 83 -25.46 -0.06 1.87
C GLY A 83 -24.70 1.22 2.25
N LEU A 84 -24.95 1.75 3.45
CA LEU A 84 -24.20 2.89 3.99
C LEU A 84 -22.71 2.56 4.19
N ALA A 85 -22.40 1.35 4.68
CA ALA A 85 -21.04 0.91 4.86
C ALA A 85 -20.32 0.73 3.52
N LYS A 86 -20.99 0.21 2.47
CA LYS A 86 -20.46 0.11 1.10
C LYS A 86 -20.17 1.49 0.51
N ASN A 87 -21.07 2.46 0.69
CA ASN A 87 -20.82 3.85 0.27
C ASN A 87 -19.60 4.45 0.98
N THR A 88 -19.45 4.17 2.28
CA THR A 88 -18.28 4.59 3.05
C THR A 88 -17.00 3.94 2.52
N LEU A 89 -17.02 2.63 2.25
CA LEU A 89 -15.89 1.90 1.67
C LEU A 89 -15.49 2.49 0.31
N ASN A 90 -16.46 2.76 -0.56
CA ASN A 90 -16.25 3.37 -1.88
C ASN A 90 -15.62 4.77 -1.77
N LYS A 91 -16.04 5.59 -0.78
CA LYS A 91 -15.42 6.88 -0.50
C LYS A 91 -13.93 6.72 -0.14
N TYR A 92 -13.57 5.78 0.72
CA TYR A 92 -12.17 5.57 1.05
C TYR A 92 -11.39 4.96 -0.12
N TYR A 93 -12.03 4.13 -0.94
CA TYR A 93 -11.43 3.58 -2.14
C TYR A 93 -11.11 4.67 -3.17
N SER A 94 -11.96 5.70 -3.31
CA SER A 94 -11.64 6.82 -4.19
C SER A 94 -10.45 7.64 -3.68
N LEU A 95 -10.29 7.74 -2.35
CA LEU A 95 -9.13 8.37 -1.72
C LEU A 95 -7.84 7.55 -1.88
N THR A 96 -7.89 6.22 -1.88
CA THR A 96 -6.68 5.41 -2.19
C THR A 96 -6.27 5.60 -3.65
N ASN A 97 -7.22 5.78 -4.57
CA ASN A 97 -6.96 6.08 -5.98
C ASN A 97 -6.38 7.48 -6.23
N SER A 98 -6.61 8.46 -5.35
CA SER A 98 -6.04 9.81 -5.50
C SER A 98 -4.52 9.81 -5.27
N SER A 99 -4.00 8.86 -4.48
CA SER A 99 -2.58 8.72 -4.20
C SER A 99 -1.91 7.66 -5.09
N LYS A 100 -0.82 8.07 -5.73
CA LYS A 100 0.05 7.22 -6.55
C LYS A 100 0.70 6.07 -5.76
N VAL A 101 0.85 6.26 -4.45
CA VAL A 101 1.60 5.37 -3.55
C VAL A 101 1.00 3.96 -3.52
N TYR A 102 -0.32 3.85 -3.39
CA TYR A 102 -1.01 2.56 -3.34
C TYR A 102 -0.78 1.74 -4.62
N ARG A 103 -0.92 2.37 -5.78
CA ARG A 103 -0.74 1.74 -7.10
C ARG A 103 0.69 1.29 -7.33
N ILE A 104 1.66 2.17 -7.04
CA ILE A 104 3.09 1.87 -7.22
C ILE A 104 3.48 0.65 -6.38
N MET A 105 3.11 0.66 -5.12
CA MET A 105 3.46 -0.39 -4.18
C MET A 105 2.80 -1.73 -4.52
N MET A 106 1.54 -1.74 -4.97
CA MET A 106 0.88 -2.96 -5.46
C MET A 106 1.69 -3.60 -6.60
N VAL A 107 2.16 -2.80 -7.55
CA VAL A 107 3.00 -3.29 -8.66
C VAL A 107 4.36 -3.80 -8.19
N LEU A 108 4.95 -3.14 -7.19
CA LEU A 108 6.25 -3.54 -6.61
C LEU A 108 6.16 -4.77 -5.70
N HIS A 109 4.96 -5.18 -5.27
CA HIS A 109 4.79 -6.36 -4.44
C HIS A 109 4.94 -7.65 -5.26
N PRO A 110 5.80 -8.62 -4.84
CA PRO A 110 6.09 -9.83 -5.61
C PRO A 110 4.85 -10.69 -5.94
N CYS A 111 3.88 -10.73 -5.03
CA CYS A 111 2.66 -11.53 -5.18
C CYS A 111 1.56 -10.87 -6.05
N TYR A 112 1.64 -9.57 -6.34
CA TYR A 112 0.56 -8.84 -7.01
C TYR A 112 0.94 -8.43 -8.42
N LYS A 113 2.00 -7.60 -8.55
CA LYS A 113 2.45 -7.03 -9.83
C LYS A 113 1.27 -6.45 -10.62
N LEU A 114 1.35 -6.47 -11.95
CA LEU A 114 0.24 -6.06 -12.82
C LEU A 114 -0.86 -7.12 -12.92
N ASP A 115 -0.54 -8.37 -12.60
CA ASP A 115 -1.45 -9.50 -12.77
C ASP A 115 -2.61 -9.45 -11.77
N TYR A 116 -2.41 -8.86 -10.59
CA TYR A 116 -3.49 -8.60 -9.63
C TYR A 116 -4.59 -7.76 -10.26
N PHE A 117 -4.24 -6.65 -10.89
CA PHE A 117 -5.22 -5.75 -11.50
C PHE A 117 -5.99 -6.42 -12.65
N LYS A 118 -5.34 -7.32 -13.39
CA LYS A 118 -6.00 -8.13 -14.43
C LYS A 118 -7.01 -9.11 -13.80
N GLN A 119 -6.61 -9.79 -12.73
CA GLN A 119 -7.48 -10.73 -12.01
C GLN A 119 -8.68 -10.02 -11.37
N ALA A 120 -8.46 -8.83 -10.81
CA ALA A 120 -9.48 -7.94 -10.26
C ALA A 120 -10.33 -7.25 -11.35
N LYS A 121 -10.13 -7.55 -12.64
CA LYS A 121 -10.88 -7.01 -13.79
C LYS A 121 -10.88 -5.48 -13.89
N TRP A 122 -9.78 -4.85 -13.51
CA TRP A 122 -9.62 -3.41 -13.68
C TRP A 122 -9.57 -3.05 -15.17
N GLN A 123 -9.99 -1.82 -15.51
CA GLN A 123 -9.95 -1.34 -16.89
C GLN A 123 -8.52 -1.28 -17.42
N ALA A 124 -8.33 -1.67 -18.69
CA ALA A 124 -7.01 -1.73 -19.32
C ALA A 124 -6.27 -0.37 -19.31
N GLU A 125 -7.00 0.73 -19.48
CA GLU A 125 -6.45 2.09 -19.39
C GLU A 125 -5.83 2.38 -18.02
N TRP A 126 -6.49 1.93 -16.94
CA TRP A 126 -6.00 2.08 -15.58
C TRP A 126 -4.75 1.24 -15.33
N ILE A 127 -4.70 0.02 -15.86
CA ILE A 127 -3.52 -0.85 -15.78
C ILE A 127 -2.33 -0.19 -16.50
N ASN A 128 -2.56 0.35 -17.70
CA ASN A 128 -1.52 1.05 -18.46
C ASN A 128 -1.04 2.32 -17.72
N THR A 129 -1.97 3.11 -17.19
CA THR A 129 -1.63 4.29 -16.39
C THR A 129 -0.81 3.90 -15.15
N THR A 130 -1.14 2.78 -14.49
CA THR A 130 -0.38 2.29 -13.33
C THR A 130 1.03 1.88 -13.74
N HIS A 131 1.16 1.15 -14.86
CA HIS A 131 2.43 0.74 -15.41
C HIS A 131 3.31 1.95 -15.73
N GLU A 132 2.78 2.92 -16.47
CA GLU A 132 3.48 4.17 -16.81
C GLU A 132 3.90 4.95 -15.57
N LEU A 133 3.02 5.04 -14.57
CA LEU A 133 3.29 5.70 -13.30
C LEU A 133 4.51 5.11 -12.58
N VAL A 134 4.56 3.78 -12.42
CA VAL A 134 5.69 3.12 -11.74
C VAL A 134 6.98 3.36 -12.53
N HIS A 135 6.93 3.26 -13.86
CA HIS A 135 8.06 3.53 -14.74
C HIS A 135 8.54 4.98 -14.65
N ALA A 136 7.63 5.95 -14.63
CA ALA A 136 7.94 7.37 -14.52
C ALA A 136 8.58 7.68 -13.16
N THR A 137 8.03 7.15 -12.06
CA THR A 137 8.61 7.31 -10.72
C THR A 137 9.99 6.67 -10.62
N TYR A 138 10.17 5.46 -11.15
CA TYR A 138 11.46 4.79 -11.17
C TYR A 138 12.50 5.62 -11.95
N ARG A 139 12.15 6.09 -13.15
CA ARG A 139 13.04 6.93 -13.98
C ARG A 139 13.40 8.25 -13.32
N SER A 140 12.44 8.91 -12.68
CA SER A 140 12.63 10.25 -12.11
C SER A 140 13.48 10.23 -10.84
N SER A 141 13.25 9.26 -9.95
CA SER A 141 13.79 9.30 -8.58
C SER A 141 14.79 8.20 -8.25
N TYR A 142 14.86 7.13 -9.07
CA TYR A 142 15.62 5.92 -8.72
C TYR A 142 16.59 5.46 -9.81
N ALA A 143 16.38 5.84 -11.06
CA ALA A 143 17.36 5.67 -12.12
C ALA A 143 18.60 6.50 -11.79
N PRO A 144 19.82 5.93 -11.86
CA PRO A 144 21.05 6.68 -11.62
C PRO A 144 21.19 7.87 -12.58
N CYS A 145 21.13 9.10 -12.07
CA CYS A 145 22.07 10.10 -12.56
C CYS A 145 23.47 9.60 -12.16
N HIS A 146 24.35 9.46 -13.15
CA HIS A 146 25.75 9.09 -12.99
C HIS A 146 26.38 9.88 -11.82
N VAL A 147 26.76 9.19 -10.75
CA VAL A 147 27.68 9.75 -9.76
C VAL A 147 29.02 9.87 -10.50
N GLN A 148 29.53 11.10 -10.65
CA GLN A 148 30.92 11.33 -10.98
C GLN A 148 31.75 10.74 -9.84
N ASP A 149 32.54 9.71 -10.15
CA ASP A 149 33.59 9.22 -9.26
C ASP A 149 34.71 10.28 -9.19
N ASP A 150 34.49 11.33 -8.41
CA ASP A 150 35.58 12.17 -7.90
C ASP A 150 36.20 11.46 -6.69
N ILE A 151 36.90 10.35 -6.96
CA ILE A 151 37.93 9.85 -6.05
C ILE A 151 39.25 9.95 -6.81
N LYS A 152 40.00 11.00 -6.49
CA LYS A 152 41.41 11.13 -6.78
C LYS A 152 42.20 10.45 -5.65
N PRO A 153 42.98 9.39 -5.91
CA PRO A 153 44.14 9.08 -5.11
C PRO A 153 45.38 9.49 -5.90
N SER A 154 46.13 10.44 -5.34
CA SER A 154 47.53 10.69 -5.67
C SER A 154 48.39 9.49 -5.27
N LEU A 155 49.24 8.99 -6.17
CA LEU A 155 50.70 8.84 -6.04
C LEU A 155 51.25 7.88 -7.11
N ASP A 156 52.05 8.48 -7.99
CA ASP A 156 53.16 8.01 -8.85
C ASP A 156 53.41 6.51 -9.06
N LEU A 157 53.34 6.07 -10.33
CA LEU A 157 54.32 5.16 -10.96
C LEU A 157 54.15 5.14 -12.50
N GLU A 158 55.27 4.92 -13.17
CA GLU A 158 55.64 5.44 -14.49
C GLU A 158 54.89 4.93 -15.73
N ALA A 159 55.09 5.70 -16.81
CA ALA A 159 54.60 5.50 -18.16
C ALA A 159 54.98 4.13 -18.77
N CYS A 160 54.03 3.54 -19.48
CA CYS A 160 54.30 2.68 -20.64
C CYS A 160 53.34 3.10 -21.76
N GLU A 161 53.91 3.74 -22.78
CA GLU A 161 53.26 4.02 -24.05
C GLU A 161 52.96 2.70 -24.79
N GLY A 162 51.81 2.62 -25.44
CA GLY A 162 51.40 1.48 -26.25
C GLY A 162 50.11 1.76 -27.02
N GLU A 163 50.28 2.24 -28.25
CA GLU A 163 49.32 2.49 -29.31
C GLU A 163 48.03 1.64 -29.31
N ALA A 164 46.91 2.33 -29.51
CA ALA A 164 45.71 1.74 -30.07
C ALA A 164 45.94 1.35 -31.53
N CYS A 165 45.72 0.08 -31.87
CA CYS A 165 45.51 -0.33 -33.26
C CYS A 165 44.28 -1.23 -33.34
N SER A 166 43.11 -0.64 -33.60
CA SER A 166 41.94 -1.39 -34.06
C SER A 166 42.20 -1.80 -35.51
N THR A 167 42.39 -3.09 -35.77
CA THR A 167 42.83 -3.64 -37.06
C THR A 167 41.69 -3.94 -38.04
N ASN A 168 40.43 -3.62 -37.72
CA ASN A 168 39.30 -3.91 -38.61
C ASN A 168 38.48 -2.67 -39.00
N ILE A 169 38.33 -2.48 -40.31
CA ILE A 169 37.51 -1.42 -40.91
C ILE A 169 36.00 -1.57 -40.57
N PHE A 170 35.60 -2.74 -40.05
CA PHE A 170 34.23 -3.04 -39.66
C PHE A 170 33.88 -2.61 -38.23
N ASP A 171 34.86 -2.29 -37.37
CA ASP A 171 34.60 -1.98 -35.95
C ASP A 171 33.85 -0.66 -35.74
N ASN A 172 33.81 0.21 -36.76
CA ASN A 172 33.11 1.50 -36.75
C ASN A 172 31.84 1.52 -37.62
N LEU A 173 31.31 0.37 -38.04
CA LEU A 173 30.06 0.37 -38.82
C LEU A 173 28.90 0.92 -37.97
N PRO A 174 28.05 1.81 -38.52
CA PRO A 174 26.87 2.34 -37.82
C PRO A 174 25.89 1.26 -37.32
N CYS A 175 25.91 0.06 -37.93
CA CYS A 175 25.09 -1.08 -37.53
C CYS A 175 25.67 -1.93 -36.38
N LEU A 176 26.98 -1.77 -36.07
CA LEU A 176 27.64 -2.38 -34.90
C LEU A 176 27.77 -1.43 -33.72
N ASN A 177 27.51 -0.14 -33.93
CA ASN A 177 27.14 0.76 -32.86
C ASN A 177 25.81 0.24 -32.29
N LYS A 178 25.90 -0.69 -31.33
CA LYS A 178 24.77 -1.11 -30.51
C LYS A 178 24.22 0.20 -29.97
N PHE A 179 23.13 0.71 -30.57
CA PHE A 179 22.28 1.72 -29.96
C PHE A 179 22.25 1.35 -28.49
N LYS A 180 22.84 2.15 -27.60
CA LYS A 180 22.73 1.91 -26.16
C LYS A 180 21.24 2.01 -25.90
N PRO A 181 20.49 0.90 -25.77
CA PRO A 181 19.11 1.04 -25.41
C PRO A 181 19.19 1.24 -23.91
N VAL A 182 18.83 2.42 -23.41
CA VAL A 182 17.99 2.52 -22.21
C VAL A 182 18.29 1.40 -21.18
N ARG A 183 19.54 1.29 -20.69
CA ARG A 183 19.98 0.05 -20.02
C ARG A 183 19.29 -0.16 -18.68
N GLU A 184 18.62 0.87 -18.17
CA GLU A 184 18.06 0.92 -16.82
C GLU A 184 16.54 0.74 -16.77
N CYS A 185 15.79 1.08 -17.84
CA CYS A 185 14.37 0.72 -17.93
C CYS A 185 14.17 -0.79 -18.08
N ASN A 186 15.19 -1.51 -18.54
CA ASN A 186 15.11 -2.95 -18.73
C ASN A 186 14.99 -3.73 -17.40
N LYS A 187 15.45 -3.18 -16.27
CA LYS A 187 15.39 -3.87 -14.97
C LYS A 187 13.97 -3.97 -14.42
N ILE A 188 13.24 -2.87 -14.42
CA ILE A 188 11.82 -2.86 -14.04
C ILE A 188 10.99 -3.69 -15.02
N ASN A 189 11.25 -3.58 -16.34
CA ASN A 189 10.61 -4.45 -17.34
C ASN A 189 10.88 -5.94 -17.08
N SER A 190 12.12 -6.30 -16.73
CA SER A 190 12.50 -7.68 -16.41
C SER A 190 11.78 -8.20 -15.17
N TYR A 191 11.62 -7.37 -14.13
CA TYR A 191 10.87 -7.74 -12.93
C TYR A 191 9.37 -7.93 -13.23
N LEU A 192 8.77 -6.99 -13.97
CA LEU A 192 7.34 -7.04 -14.33
C LEU A 192 7.00 -8.13 -15.34
N ALA A 193 7.96 -8.55 -16.17
CA ALA A 193 7.83 -9.69 -17.07
C ALA A 193 7.96 -11.03 -16.34
N THR A 194 8.53 -11.05 -15.14
CA THR A 194 8.53 -12.24 -14.29
C THR A 194 7.13 -12.37 -13.69
N GLY A 195 6.51 -13.56 -13.74
CA GLY A 195 5.18 -13.79 -13.17
C GLY A 195 5.08 -13.53 -11.67
N MET A 196 3.88 -13.64 -11.10
CA MET A 196 3.68 -13.56 -9.65
C MET A 196 4.55 -14.59 -8.92
N GLU A 197 5.15 -14.17 -7.82
CA GLU A 197 6.00 -15.01 -6.98
C GLU A 197 5.21 -15.56 -5.80
N ASP A 198 5.42 -16.83 -5.44
CA ASP A 198 4.83 -17.45 -4.26
C ASP A 198 5.61 -17.06 -3.00
N VAL A 199 5.30 -15.87 -2.47
CA VAL A 199 5.89 -15.32 -1.25
C VAL A 199 4.83 -15.29 -0.16
N ALA A 200 5.18 -15.78 1.04
CA ALA A 200 4.28 -15.75 2.17
C ALA A 200 3.85 -14.31 2.52
N PRO A 201 2.59 -14.08 2.92
CA PRO A 201 2.12 -12.76 3.33
C PRO A 201 2.99 -12.20 4.47
N GLY A 202 3.73 -11.13 4.19
CA GLY A 202 4.68 -10.51 5.14
C GLY A 202 6.16 -10.68 4.78
N ASP A 203 6.51 -11.65 3.93
CA ASP A 203 7.90 -11.93 3.55
C ASP A 203 8.36 -11.16 2.31
N ALA A 204 7.52 -10.28 1.76
CA ALA A 204 7.85 -9.48 0.57
C ALA A 204 9.13 -8.65 0.74
N LEU A 205 9.36 -8.06 1.91
CA LEU A 205 10.58 -7.30 2.21
C LEU A 205 11.82 -8.21 2.24
N LYS A 206 11.69 -9.40 2.81
CA LYS A 206 12.77 -10.41 2.86
C LYS A 206 13.12 -10.87 1.44
N TRP A 207 12.11 -11.16 0.62
CA TRP A 207 12.30 -11.50 -0.79
C TRP A 207 13.06 -10.40 -1.55
N TRP A 208 12.70 -9.13 -1.34
CA TRP A 208 13.36 -8.00 -1.99
C TRP A 208 14.79 -7.75 -1.51
N HIS A 209 15.09 -8.10 -0.25
CA HIS A 209 16.44 -8.11 0.28
C HIS A 209 17.30 -9.17 -0.43
N ASP A 210 16.77 -10.39 -0.62
CA ASP A 210 17.47 -11.47 -1.32
C ASP A 210 17.69 -11.15 -2.82
N GLN A 211 16.76 -10.40 -3.43
CA GLN A 211 16.85 -9.95 -4.82
C GLN A 211 17.67 -8.65 -5.02
N HIS A 212 18.23 -8.06 -3.95
CA HIS A 212 18.96 -6.80 -4.02
C HIS A 212 20.14 -6.85 -5.00
N SER A 213 20.89 -7.96 -5.03
CA SER A 213 22.01 -8.14 -5.96
C SER A 213 21.58 -8.11 -7.44
N LYS A 214 20.37 -8.59 -7.74
CA LYS A 214 19.81 -8.63 -9.10
C LYS A 214 19.20 -7.28 -9.51
N TYR A 215 18.58 -6.58 -8.57
CA TYR A 215 17.84 -5.35 -8.82
C TYR A 215 18.17 -4.20 -7.85
N PRO A 216 19.42 -3.71 -7.77
CA PRO A 216 19.83 -2.79 -6.70
C PRO A 216 19.03 -1.49 -6.64
N GLN A 217 18.78 -0.83 -7.79
CA GLN A 217 18.01 0.41 -7.83
C GLN A 217 16.52 0.20 -7.55
N LEU A 218 15.97 -0.93 -7.99
CA LEU A 218 14.57 -1.26 -7.81
C LEU A 218 14.30 -1.68 -6.37
N SER A 219 15.19 -2.48 -5.75
CA SER A 219 15.11 -2.81 -4.33
C SER A 219 15.12 -1.55 -3.46
N ARG A 220 15.91 -0.52 -3.81
CA ARG A 220 15.87 0.78 -3.12
C ARG A 220 14.49 1.46 -3.23
N MET A 221 13.91 1.49 -4.44
CA MET A 221 12.56 2.01 -4.63
C MET A 221 11.56 1.22 -3.80
N VAL A 222 11.62 -0.10 -3.88
CA VAL A 222 10.70 -0.99 -3.18
C VAL A 222 10.77 -0.79 -1.68
N LEU A 223 11.97 -0.69 -1.10
CA LEU A 223 12.11 -0.45 0.34
C LEU A 223 11.41 0.84 0.75
N ASN A 224 11.59 1.94 0.00
CA ASN A 224 10.91 3.20 0.31
C ASN A 224 9.37 3.13 0.30
N TYR A 225 8.80 2.23 -0.52
CA TYR A 225 7.33 2.09 -0.64
C TYR A 225 6.75 0.99 0.27
N LEU A 226 7.37 -0.19 0.36
CA LEU A 226 6.86 -1.32 1.14
C LEU A 226 7.03 -1.15 2.65
N THR A 227 7.93 -0.27 3.12
CA THR A 227 8.07 0.02 4.55
C THR A 227 7.04 1.03 5.05
N ILE A 228 6.21 1.61 4.17
CA ILE A 228 5.15 2.53 4.58
C ILE A 228 4.07 1.70 5.30
N PRO A 229 3.81 1.95 6.59
CA PRO A 229 2.77 1.24 7.32
C PRO A 229 1.39 1.65 6.80
N ALA A 230 0.46 0.69 6.76
CA ALA A 230 -0.92 0.97 6.39
C ALA A 230 -1.67 1.78 7.47
N THR A 231 -1.25 1.68 8.73
CA THR A 231 -1.94 2.26 9.89
C THR A 231 -0.97 2.86 10.90
N SER A 232 -1.44 3.85 11.67
CA SER A 232 -0.73 4.42 12.83
C SER A 232 -0.75 3.50 14.05
N ILE A 233 -1.41 2.34 13.98
CA ILE A 233 -1.68 1.47 15.13
C ILE A 233 -0.40 1.02 15.83
N ASN A 234 0.69 0.77 15.09
CA ASN A 234 1.98 0.42 15.69
C ASN A 234 2.52 1.52 16.60
N VAL A 235 2.40 2.76 16.15
CA VAL A 235 2.85 3.95 16.87
C VAL A 235 1.94 4.15 18.08
N GLU A 236 0.62 4.03 17.91
CA GLU A 236 -0.36 4.11 19.00
C GLU A 236 -0.15 3.03 20.07
N GLN A 237 0.15 1.78 19.68
CA GLN A 237 0.46 0.70 20.60
C GLN A 237 1.76 0.97 21.35
N LEU A 238 2.78 1.51 20.68
CA LEU A 238 4.05 1.88 21.31
C LEU A 238 3.85 2.99 22.34
N PHE A 239 3.13 4.06 21.99
CA PHE A 239 2.80 5.15 22.91
C PHE A 239 1.94 4.67 24.08
N SER A 240 0.92 3.83 23.83
CA SER A 240 0.08 3.25 24.88
C SER A 240 0.90 2.43 25.88
N LYS A 241 1.85 1.61 25.39
CA LYS A 241 2.79 0.87 26.24
C LYS A 241 3.72 1.81 27.00
N GLY A 242 4.21 2.87 26.36
CA GLY A 242 5.01 3.91 26.97
C GLY A 242 4.28 4.61 28.12
N CYS A 243 3.02 4.97 27.94
CA CYS A 243 2.17 5.52 28.99
C CYS A 243 1.98 4.52 30.15
N MET A 244 1.69 3.25 29.86
CA MET A 244 1.57 2.22 30.90
C MET A 244 2.87 2.01 31.70
N LEU A 245 4.03 2.17 31.06
CA LEU A 245 5.34 2.05 31.70
C LEU A 245 5.80 3.35 32.39
N GLY A 246 5.00 4.43 32.32
CA GLY A 246 5.36 5.74 32.87
C GLY A 246 6.49 6.45 32.11
N LEU A 247 6.81 5.99 30.90
CA LEU A 247 7.83 6.57 30.02
C LEU A 247 7.30 7.77 29.23
N VAL A 248 5.98 7.85 29.04
CA VAL A 248 5.28 8.96 28.39
C VAL A 248 4.28 9.52 29.40
N LYS A 249 4.44 10.79 29.78
CA LYS A 249 3.51 11.48 30.69
C LYS A 249 2.55 12.35 29.89
N ASP A 250 1.39 12.65 30.46
CA ASP A 250 0.38 13.49 29.82
C ASP A 250 0.91 14.88 29.43
N ASN A 251 1.87 15.40 30.21
CA ASN A 251 2.53 16.67 29.91
C ASN A 251 3.44 16.59 28.66
N ASP A 252 4.02 15.43 28.37
CA ASP A 252 4.85 15.21 27.18
C ASP A 252 3.98 15.18 25.92
N LEU A 253 2.78 14.59 26.01
CA LEU A 253 1.80 14.60 24.92
C LEU A 253 1.31 16.02 24.62
N HIS A 254 1.00 16.78 25.67
CA HIS A 254 0.55 18.17 25.55
C HIS A 254 1.57 19.03 24.78
N ASN A 255 2.86 18.92 25.12
CA ASN A 255 3.94 19.67 24.46
C ASN A 255 4.07 19.37 22.96
N VAL A 256 3.79 18.13 22.53
CA VAL A 256 3.83 17.71 21.13
C VAL A 256 2.59 18.22 20.38
N THR A 257 1.43 18.22 21.02
CA THR A 257 0.16 18.66 20.42
C THR A 257 -0.05 20.17 20.42
N SER A 258 0.70 20.93 21.24
CA SER A 258 0.57 22.38 21.38
C SER A 258 1.49 23.20 20.47
N GLY A 259 2.27 22.55 19.59
CA GLY A 259 2.96 23.23 18.50
C GLY A 259 1.94 23.74 17.49
N GLU A 260 2.05 25.00 17.05
CA GLU A 260 1.23 25.52 15.96
C GLU A 260 1.36 24.56 14.76
N PRO A 261 0.26 24.10 14.15
CA PRO A 261 0.36 23.39 12.88
C PRO A 261 1.08 24.30 11.89
N GLU A 262 2.09 23.78 11.19
CA GLU A 262 2.54 24.46 9.96
C GLU A 262 1.28 24.67 9.12
N SER A 263 0.97 25.94 8.84
CA SER A 263 -0.19 26.28 8.05
C SER A 263 0.02 25.77 6.64
N ASP A 264 -0.45 24.56 6.35
CA ASP A 264 -0.84 24.21 4.99
C ASP A 264 -2.04 25.10 4.65
N GLN A 265 -1.73 26.29 4.13
CA GLN A 265 -2.72 27.19 3.52
C GLN A 265 -3.27 26.51 2.26
N ASP A 266 -4.15 25.53 2.43
CA ASP A 266 -5.03 24.99 1.39
C ASP A 266 -6.19 24.23 2.06
N ASP A 267 -6.82 24.82 3.08
CA ASP A 267 -8.18 24.43 3.47
C ASP A 267 -9.13 24.88 2.36
N VAL A 268 -9.32 24.02 1.36
CA VAL A 268 -10.30 24.24 0.29
C VAL A 268 -11.69 24.09 0.90
N GLU A 269 -12.33 25.21 1.21
CA GLU A 269 -13.78 25.26 1.47
C GLU A 269 -14.52 24.69 0.25
N LEU A 270 -15.14 23.52 0.42
CA LEU A 270 -15.94 22.89 -0.62
C LEU A 270 -17.29 23.63 -0.75
N PRO A 271 -17.66 24.13 -1.94
CA PRO A 271 -18.92 24.85 -2.13
C PRO A 271 -20.16 24.00 -1.85
N GLU A 272 -21.27 24.66 -1.51
CA GLU A 272 -22.57 24.02 -1.28
C GLU A 272 -23.04 23.20 -2.50
N GLY A 273 -23.28 21.89 -2.32
CA GLY A 273 -23.77 20.98 -3.36
C GLY A 273 -22.79 19.90 -3.87
N TRP A 274 -21.63 19.72 -3.23
CA TRP A 274 -20.68 18.63 -3.52
C TRP A 274 -21.23 17.21 -3.33
N ASP A 275 -22.40 17.06 -2.72
CA ASP A 275 -23.08 15.80 -2.42
C ASP A 275 -24.13 15.38 -3.47
N LYS A 276 -24.29 16.14 -4.57
CA LYS A 276 -25.24 15.80 -5.64
C LYS A 276 -24.54 15.14 -6.83
N ILE A 277 -24.83 13.86 -7.05
CA ILE A 277 -24.49 13.16 -8.29
C ILE A 277 -25.74 13.14 -9.19
N THR A 278 -25.69 13.88 -10.29
CA THR A 278 -26.55 13.63 -11.46
C THR A 278 -25.99 12.45 -12.24
N LEU A 279 -26.70 11.33 -12.21
CA LEU A 279 -26.43 10.18 -13.08
C LEU A 279 -26.91 10.53 -14.50
N HIS A 280 -25.99 10.67 -15.45
CA HIS A 280 -26.34 10.60 -16.86
C HIS A 280 -26.28 9.13 -17.31
N THR A 281 -27.46 8.63 -17.69
CA THR A 281 -27.72 7.37 -18.42
C THR A 281 -26.85 7.20 -19.65
#